data_AF-A0A812VEN1-F1
#
_entry.id   AF-A0A812VEN1-F1
#
_cell.length_a   1.000
_cell.length_b   1.000
_cell.length_c   1.000
_cell.angle_alpha   90.00
_cell.angle_beta   90.00
_cell.angle_gamma   90.00
#
_symmetry.space_group_name_H-M   'P 1'
#
loop_
_entity.id
_entity.type
_entity.pdbx_description
1 polymer ?
#
loop_
_entity_poly.entity_id
_entity_poly.type
_entity_poly.pdbx_seq_one_letter_code
_entity_poly.pdbx_strand_id
1 'polypeptide(L)'
;MYIIMAHKQRTKQKFDVNALFKSVSAVIRRLVQTKPSDYMGASEIDLNLESQHVARVRSTVHRPRARSWVYLLNKRERKALEVIVDNYYQKYSQDAVYNPDLVAFLGDNPKKRLCWSAVSRKIPTLRRNAGKMFVPSLRRWMVPKEKLLLMGFPVVPSVAMSMGVPVLAITDNRRASYVAGNCMHFSCVLLIQFLALVCFQPCTPMQASRSIAGLGNFLLDSDSEAPEADESELS
;
A
#
# COMPACT_ATOMS: atom_id res chain seq x y z
N MET A 1 2.65 -12.43 -4.01
CA MET A 1 1.56 -12.88 -3.12
C MET A 1 1.36 -14.35 -3.40
N TYR A 2 2.07 -15.17 -2.63
CA TYR A 2 2.04 -16.62 -2.74
C TYR A 2 1.23 -17.15 -1.56
N ILE A 3 0.59 -18.31 -1.76
CA ILE A 3 -0.26 -19.03 -0.81
C ILE A 3 -1.65 -18.40 -0.63
N ILE A 4 -2.45 -18.44 -1.71
CA ILE A 4 -3.66 -19.27 -1.74
C ILE A 4 -3.70 -19.95 -3.11
N MET A 5 -2.69 -20.76 -3.39
CA MET A 5 -2.94 -21.93 -4.22
C MET A 5 -3.71 -22.89 -3.33
N ALA A 6 -4.99 -22.58 -3.10
CA ALA A 6 -5.96 -23.56 -2.66
C ALA A 6 -5.80 -24.70 -3.67
N HIS A 7 -5.26 -25.82 -3.21
CA HIS A 7 -4.95 -26.96 -4.05
C HIS A 7 -6.24 -27.29 -4.80
N LYS A 8 -6.31 -27.05 -6.12
CA LYS A 8 -7.59 -27.09 -6.87
C LYS A 8 -8.36 -28.40 -6.64
N GLN A 9 -7.63 -29.47 -6.37
CA GLN A 9 -8.16 -30.81 -6.08
C GLN A 9 -8.61 -31.02 -4.62
N ARG A 10 -8.09 -30.26 -3.64
CA ARG A 10 -8.34 -30.46 -2.20
C ARG A 10 -9.19 -29.35 -1.56
N THR A 11 -9.69 -28.40 -2.34
CA THR A 11 -10.54 -27.33 -1.83
C THR A 11 -11.76 -27.16 -2.71
N LYS A 12 -12.93 -26.97 -2.09
CA LYS A 12 -14.17 -26.62 -2.79
C LYS A 12 -14.55 -25.18 -2.49
N GLN A 13 -14.95 -24.44 -3.53
CA GLN A 13 -15.51 -23.11 -3.37
C GLN A 13 -16.94 -23.20 -2.79
N LYS A 14 -17.15 -22.56 -1.64
CA LYS A 14 -18.43 -22.48 -0.92
C LYS A 14 -19.26 -21.26 -1.32
N PHE A 15 -18.60 -20.14 -1.58
CA PHE A 15 -19.24 -18.87 -1.93
C PHE A 15 -18.62 -18.25 -3.19
N ASP A 16 -19.38 -17.48 -3.96
CA ASP A 16 -18.84 -16.67 -5.06
C ASP A 16 -17.93 -15.57 -4.50
N VAL A 17 -16.64 -15.67 -4.80
CA VAL A 17 -15.60 -14.73 -4.36
C VAL A 17 -15.90 -13.30 -4.84
N ASN A 18 -16.38 -13.14 -6.07
CA ASN A 18 -16.63 -11.82 -6.65
C ASN A 18 -17.85 -11.16 -6.00
N ALA A 19 -18.92 -11.92 -5.77
CA ALA A 19 -20.11 -11.43 -5.08
C ALA A 19 -19.77 -11.02 -3.64
N LEU A 20 -19.02 -11.86 -2.91
CA LEU A 20 -18.62 -11.56 -1.53
C LEU A 20 -17.66 -10.36 -1.47
N PHE A 21 -16.67 -10.27 -2.37
CA PHE A 21 -15.77 -9.13 -2.45
C PHE A 21 -16.53 -7.81 -2.68
N LYS A 22 -17.49 -7.79 -3.60
CA LYS A 22 -18.33 -6.62 -3.88
C LYS A 22 -19.14 -6.21 -2.64
N SER A 23 -19.77 -7.19 -1.98
CA SER A 23 -20.58 -6.97 -0.78
C SER A 23 -19.74 -6.38 0.37
N VAL A 24 -18.63 -7.05 0.73
CA VAL A 24 -17.74 -6.59 1.81
C VAL A 24 -17.11 -5.24 1.48
N SER A 25 -16.67 -5.02 0.24
CA SER A 25 -16.12 -3.73 -0.18
C SER A 25 -17.13 -2.58 -0.08
N ALA A 26 -18.40 -2.84 -0.40
CA ALA A 26 -19.46 -1.85 -0.26
C ALA A 26 -19.67 -1.47 1.21
N VAL A 27 -19.68 -2.45 2.11
CA VAL A 27 -19.79 -2.23 3.56
C VAL A 27 -18.60 -1.44 4.09
N ILE A 28 -17.36 -1.82 3.74
CA ILE A 28 -16.15 -1.12 4.18
C ILE A 28 -16.15 0.33 3.70
N ARG A 29 -16.47 0.60 2.42
CA ARG A 29 -16.53 1.96 1.87
C ARG A 29 -17.56 2.84 2.57
N ARG A 30 -18.65 2.24 3.06
CA ARG A 30 -19.69 2.96 3.81
C ARG A 30 -19.22 3.29 5.23
N LEU A 31 -18.55 2.35 5.90
CA LEU A 31 -18.13 2.49 7.29
C LEU A 31 -16.84 3.31 7.46
N VAL A 32 -15.93 3.23 6.50
CA VAL A 32 -14.59 3.83 6.60
C VAL A 32 -14.48 5.03 5.67
N GLN A 33 -14.43 6.23 6.26
CA GLN A 33 -14.23 7.49 5.55
C GLN A 33 -12.97 8.18 6.05
N THR A 34 -11.82 7.79 5.50
CA THR A 34 -10.55 8.46 5.81
C THR A 34 -10.36 9.67 4.91
N LYS A 35 -9.79 10.74 5.46
CA LYS A 35 -9.33 11.93 4.73
C LYS A 35 -7.80 12.03 4.81
N PRO A 36 -7.16 12.78 3.89
CA PRO A 36 -5.71 12.92 3.88
C PRO A 36 -5.09 13.37 5.22
N SER A 37 -5.75 14.26 5.95
CA SER A 37 -5.27 14.74 7.25
C SER A 37 -5.21 13.65 8.34
N ASP A 38 -6.00 12.58 8.25
CA ASP A 38 -5.97 11.47 9.21
C ASP A 38 -4.63 10.73 9.23
N TYR A 39 -3.86 10.83 8.15
CA TYR A 39 -2.57 10.17 7.99
C TYR A 39 -1.38 11.03 8.47
N MET A 40 -1.63 12.26 8.93
CA MET A 40 -0.59 13.22 9.32
C MET A 40 -0.18 13.06 10.80
N GLY A 41 0.23 11.85 11.18
CA GLY A 41 0.51 11.44 12.57
C GLY A 41 2.00 11.37 12.94
N ALA A 42 2.89 12.06 12.23
CA ALA A 42 4.32 12.05 12.53
C ALA A 42 4.67 12.81 13.82
N SER A 43 5.58 12.26 14.62
CA SER A 43 6.14 12.96 15.80
C SER A 43 7.18 14.01 15.38
N GLU A 44 7.51 14.95 16.26
CA GLU A 44 8.57 15.93 16.00
C GLU A 44 9.93 15.28 15.69
N ILE A 45 10.22 14.13 16.29
CA ILE A 45 11.43 13.35 16.02
C ILE A 45 11.43 12.86 14.57
N ASP A 46 10.31 12.30 14.10
CA ASP A 46 10.15 11.84 12.72
C ASP A 46 10.34 13.00 11.72
N LEU A 47 9.78 14.17 12.04
CA LEU A 47 9.91 15.39 11.25
C LEU A 47 11.36 15.90 11.20
N ASN A 48 12.06 15.92 12.33
CA ASN A 48 13.44 16.37 12.43
C ASN A 48 14.39 15.45 11.65
N LEU A 49 14.24 14.13 11.77
CA LEU A 49 15.05 13.15 11.04
C LEU A 49 14.88 13.28 9.52
N GLU A 50 13.65 13.43 9.04
CA GLU A 50 13.38 13.61 7.61
C GLU A 50 13.96 14.93 7.08
N SER A 51 13.70 16.05 7.79
CA SER A 51 14.19 17.36 7.36
C SER A 51 15.73 17.42 7.36
N GLN A 52 16.39 16.83 8.35
CA GLN A 52 17.84 16.72 8.42
C GLN A 52 18.41 15.89 7.27
N HIS A 53 17.78 14.76 6.96
CA HIS A 53 18.17 13.92 5.83
C HIS A 53 18.09 14.69 4.51
N VAL A 54 16.98 15.36 4.24
CA VAL A 54 16.81 16.11 3.00
C VAL A 54 17.74 17.31 2.91
N ALA A 55 18.01 18.01 4.03
CA ALA A 55 19.01 19.06 4.07
C ALA A 55 20.40 18.53 3.67
N ARG A 56 20.81 17.38 4.24
CA ARG A 56 22.08 16.72 3.93
C ARG A 56 22.19 16.34 2.45
N VAL A 57 21.18 15.67 1.90
CA VAL A 57 21.16 15.25 0.48
C VAL A 57 21.22 16.45 -0.47
N ARG A 58 20.73 17.61 -0.05
CA ARG A 58 20.68 18.84 -0.85
C ARG A 58 21.78 19.85 -0.51
N SER A 59 22.73 19.48 0.35
CA SER A 59 23.77 20.39 0.86
C SER A 59 23.19 21.72 1.35
N THR A 60 22.03 21.68 2.02
CA THR A 60 21.32 22.85 2.56
C THR A 60 21.42 22.86 4.08
N VAL A 61 21.57 24.03 4.69
CA VAL A 61 21.61 24.19 6.16
C VAL A 61 20.31 23.69 6.78
N HIS A 62 20.40 22.68 7.65
CA HIS A 62 19.24 22.17 8.40
C HIS A 62 18.79 23.19 9.45
N ARG A 63 17.48 23.42 9.53
CA ARG A 63 16.86 24.33 10.49
C ARG A 63 15.80 23.56 11.31
N PRO A 64 16.15 23.01 12.49
CA PRO A 64 15.24 22.13 13.24
C PRO A 64 13.96 22.83 13.72
N ARG A 65 14.00 24.14 13.95
CA ARG A 65 12.84 24.94 14.39
C ARG A 65 12.09 25.63 13.25
N ALA A 66 12.37 25.28 11.99
CA ALA A 66 11.70 25.90 10.87
C ALA A 66 10.25 25.42 10.75
N ARG A 67 9.30 26.36 10.80
CA ARG A 67 7.86 26.10 10.62
C ARG A 67 7.46 25.70 9.19
N SER A 68 8.39 25.75 8.25
CA SER A 68 8.14 25.49 6.84
C SER A 68 9.33 24.77 6.24
N TRP A 69 9.09 23.73 5.45
CA TRP A 69 10.11 23.00 4.70
C TRP A 69 10.24 23.51 3.26
N VAL A 70 9.60 24.63 2.92
CA VAL A 70 9.75 25.26 1.60
C VAL A 70 11.21 25.63 1.32
N TYR A 71 12.01 25.96 2.34
CA TYR A 71 13.46 26.21 2.17
C TYR A 71 14.24 24.96 1.73
N LEU A 72 13.72 23.75 2.02
CA LEU A 72 14.31 22.49 1.60
C LEU A 72 13.86 22.06 0.20
N LEU A 73 12.93 22.76 -0.45
CA LEU A 73 12.50 22.47 -1.82
C LEU A 73 13.53 22.97 -2.85
N ASN A 74 13.76 22.17 -3.88
CA ASN A 74 14.62 22.56 -4.99
C ASN A 74 13.84 23.51 -5.93
N LYS A 75 14.53 24.13 -6.89
CA LYS A 75 13.91 25.11 -7.81
C LYS A 75 12.70 24.53 -8.57
N ARG A 76 12.79 23.27 -8.99
CA ARG A 76 11.71 22.58 -9.73
C ARG A 76 10.48 22.35 -8.85
N GLU A 77 10.68 21.81 -7.64
CA GLU A 77 9.63 21.54 -6.67
C GLU A 77 8.95 22.83 -6.19
N ARG A 78 9.71 23.91 -5.99
CA ARG A 78 9.17 25.22 -5.61
C ARG A 78 8.26 25.78 -6.70
N LYS A 79 8.71 25.76 -7.95
CA LYS A 79 7.89 26.17 -9.10
C LYS A 79 6.65 25.29 -9.26
N ALA A 80 6.76 23.99 -9.00
CA ALA A 80 5.61 23.10 -9.02
C ALA A 80 4.59 23.45 -7.92
N LEU A 81 5.07 23.75 -6.72
CA LEU A 81 4.23 24.18 -5.59
C LEU A 81 3.51 25.50 -5.89
N GLU A 82 4.20 26.50 -6.46
CA GLU A 82 3.59 27.78 -6.88
C GLU A 82 2.41 27.54 -7.83
N VAL A 83 2.62 26.79 -8.91
CA VAL A 83 1.56 26.48 -9.88
C VAL A 83 0.41 25.71 -9.24
N ILE A 84 0.70 24.82 -8.28
CA ILE A 84 -0.33 24.07 -7.55
C ILE A 84 -1.17 25.02 -6.67
N VAL A 85 -0.54 25.93 -5.94
CA VAL A 85 -1.23 26.90 -5.09
C VAL A 85 -2.09 27.85 -5.93
N ASP A 86 -1.55 28.35 -7.04
CA ASP A 86 -2.28 29.21 -7.98
C ASP A 86 -3.50 28.49 -8.57
N ASN A 87 -3.32 27.26 -9.05
CA ASN A 87 -4.42 26.44 -9.57
C ASN A 87 -5.48 26.15 -8.52
N TYR A 88 -5.08 25.94 -7.25
CA TYR A 88 -6.02 25.72 -6.16
C TYR A 88 -6.84 26.97 -5.88
N TYR A 89 -6.18 28.13 -5.77
CA TYR A 89 -6.84 29.41 -5.55
C TYR A 89 -7.80 29.77 -6.70
N GLN A 90 -7.38 29.60 -7.95
CA GLN A 90 -8.24 29.83 -9.11
C GLN A 90 -9.49 28.94 -9.12
N LYS A 91 -9.36 27.69 -8.64
CA LYS A 91 -10.47 26.72 -8.68
C LYS A 91 -11.43 26.83 -7.50
N TYR A 92 -10.94 27.16 -6.31
CA TYR A 92 -11.72 27.14 -5.07
C TYR A 92 -11.84 28.49 -4.38
N SER A 93 -11.22 29.55 -4.91
CA SER A 93 -11.19 30.89 -4.34
C SER A 93 -10.75 30.94 -2.87
N GLN A 94 -9.88 30.00 -2.48
CA GLN A 94 -9.38 29.83 -1.11
C GLN A 94 -7.88 29.54 -1.17
N ASP A 95 -7.11 30.05 -0.19
CA ASP A 95 -5.71 29.69 -0.06
C ASP A 95 -5.56 28.19 0.30
N ALA A 96 -4.65 27.52 -0.41
CA ALA A 96 -4.27 26.13 -0.20
C ALA A 96 -3.85 25.82 1.25
N VAL A 97 -3.29 26.79 1.97
CA VAL A 97 -2.87 26.64 3.37
C VAL A 97 -4.06 26.37 4.31
N TYR A 98 -5.27 26.82 3.98
CA TYR A 98 -6.46 26.60 4.80
C TYR A 98 -7.10 25.23 4.60
N ASN A 99 -6.64 24.43 3.64
CA ASN A 99 -7.16 23.08 3.42
C ASN A 99 -6.20 22.02 4.00
N PRO A 100 -6.53 21.41 5.17
CA PRO A 100 -5.70 20.38 5.78
C PRO A 100 -5.64 19.08 4.96
N ASP A 101 -6.62 18.86 4.09
CA ASP A 101 -6.74 17.66 3.25
C ASP A 101 -6.13 17.81 1.87
N LEU A 102 -5.55 18.98 1.56
CA LEU A 102 -4.83 19.20 0.31
C LEU A 102 -3.43 18.57 0.38
N VAL A 103 -3.22 17.57 -0.48
CA VAL A 103 -1.94 16.89 -0.68
C VAL A 103 -1.65 16.90 -2.17
N ALA A 104 -0.46 17.34 -2.56
CA ALA A 104 -0.07 17.43 -3.96
C ALA A 104 1.31 16.80 -4.21
N PHE A 105 1.44 16.06 -5.30
CA PHE A 105 2.68 15.40 -5.67
C PHE A 105 3.58 16.34 -6.48
N LEU A 106 4.71 16.77 -5.90
CA LEU A 106 5.68 17.68 -6.52
C LEU A 106 6.62 16.98 -7.54
N GLY A 107 6.45 15.67 -7.74
CA GLY A 107 7.26 14.90 -8.69
C GLY A 107 6.84 15.11 -10.15
N ASP A 108 5.60 15.52 -10.39
CA ASP A 108 5.03 15.76 -11.72
C ASP A 108 5.21 17.22 -12.17
N ASN A 109 5.06 17.46 -13.48
CA ASN A 109 4.90 18.82 -14.00
C ASN A 109 3.41 19.21 -13.90
N PRO A 110 3.03 20.15 -13.01
CA PRO A 110 1.62 20.48 -12.78
C PRO A 110 0.93 21.12 -13.99
N LYS A 111 1.69 21.66 -14.96
CA LYS A 111 1.13 22.15 -16.24
C LYS A 111 0.68 21.03 -17.18
N LYS A 112 1.28 19.84 -17.06
CA LYS A 112 0.95 18.67 -17.90
C LYS A 112 0.06 17.66 -17.17
N ARG A 113 0.34 17.41 -15.89
CA ARG A 113 -0.37 16.46 -15.05
C ARG A 113 -0.42 16.97 -13.62
N LEU A 114 -1.60 17.39 -13.20
CA LEU A 114 -1.85 17.83 -11.84
C LEU A 114 -2.30 16.65 -10.97
N CYS A 115 -1.44 16.22 -10.05
CA CYS A 115 -1.71 15.07 -9.18
C CYS A 115 -1.85 15.54 -7.73
N TRP A 116 -3.10 15.73 -7.29
CA TRP A 116 -3.45 16.28 -5.99
C TRP A 116 -4.76 15.71 -5.45
N SER A 117 -5.03 15.90 -4.16
CA SER A 117 -6.26 15.44 -3.50
C SER A 117 -7.43 16.41 -3.63
N ALA A 118 -7.24 17.63 -4.15
CA ALA A 118 -8.28 18.68 -4.14
C ALA A 118 -9.62 18.24 -4.76
N VAL A 119 -9.57 17.45 -5.84
CA VAL A 119 -10.76 17.00 -6.57
C VAL A 119 -11.33 15.71 -5.99
N SER A 120 -10.48 14.71 -5.76
CA SER A 120 -10.91 13.37 -5.35
C SER A 120 -11.09 13.19 -3.85
N ARG A 121 -10.58 14.14 -3.05
CA ARG A 121 -10.37 14.02 -1.59
C ARG A 121 -9.55 12.79 -1.18
N LYS A 122 -8.75 12.24 -2.11
CA LYS A 122 -7.91 11.06 -1.91
C LYS A 122 -6.44 11.44 -2.05
N ILE A 123 -5.58 10.82 -1.24
CA ILE A 123 -4.13 10.99 -1.39
C ILE A 123 -3.69 10.44 -2.76
N PRO A 124 -2.87 11.18 -3.52
CA PRO A 124 -2.21 10.65 -4.72
C PRO A 124 -1.55 9.29 -4.49
N THR A 125 -1.68 8.36 -5.44
CA THR A 125 -1.05 7.05 -5.36
C THR A 125 0.46 7.18 -5.14
N LEU A 126 1.00 6.47 -4.14
CA LEU A 126 2.44 6.38 -3.92
C LEU A 126 3.10 5.79 -5.17
N ARG A 127 4.16 6.46 -5.66
CA ARG A 127 4.92 6.01 -6.82
C ARG A 127 6.31 5.57 -6.39
N ARG A 128 6.95 4.72 -7.21
CA ARG A 128 8.35 4.31 -7.01
C ARG A 128 9.30 5.51 -6.98
N ASN A 129 8.96 6.54 -7.73
CA ASN A 129 9.69 7.79 -7.81
C ASN A 129 9.55 8.51 -6.45
N ALA A 130 10.67 8.85 -5.82
CA ALA A 130 10.76 9.52 -4.52
C ALA A 130 10.28 11.00 -4.52
N GLY A 131 9.27 11.33 -5.34
CA GLY A 131 8.66 12.64 -5.34
C GLY A 131 7.97 12.94 -4.01
N LYS A 132 7.91 14.22 -3.68
CA LYS A 132 7.36 14.69 -2.40
C LYS A 132 5.85 14.87 -2.53
N MET A 133 5.09 14.28 -1.61
CA MET A 133 3.67 14.59 -1.42
C MET A 133 3.58 15.76 -0.43
N PHE A 134 3.46 16.96 -0.96
CA PHE A 134 3.47 18.19 -0.18
C PHE A 134 2.07 18.52 0.35
N VAL A 135 2.02 18.98 1.59
CA VAL A 135 0.80 19.34 2.33
C VAL A 135 0.89 20.84 2.64
N PRO A 136 0.21 21.72 1.88
CA PRO A 136 0.38 23.17 2.00
C PRO A 136 0.05 23.72 3.39
N SER A 137 -1.01 23.21 4.02
CA SER A 137 -1.42 23.58 5.39
C SER A 137 -0.33 23.34 6.44
N LEU A 138 0.41 22.24 6.30
CA LEU A 138 1.53 21.89 7.19
C LEU A 138 2.87 22.46 6.71
N ARG A 139 2.91 23.07 5.52
CA ARG A 139 4.12 23.61 4.85
C ARG A 139 5.28 22.60 4.77
N ARG A 140 4.96 21.31 4.68
CA ARG A 140 5.93 20.20 4.59
C ARG A 140 5.40 19.09 3.70
N TRP A 141 6.24 18.09 3.41
CA TRP A 141 5.78 16.87 2.75
C TRP A 141 5.49 15.76 3.74
N MET A 142 4.78 14.73 3.26
CA MET A 142 4.52 13.52 4.02
C MET A 142 5.82 12.76 4.29
N VAL A 143 6.08 12.49 5.56
CA VAL A 143 7.27 11.73 5.99
C VAL A 143 7.06 10.23 5.81
N PRO A 144 8.12 9.40 5.86
CA PRO A 144 8.01 7.95 5.65
C PRO A 144 7.01 7.23 6.56
N LYS A 145 6.92 7.64 7.84
CA LYS A 145 5.93 7.12 8.79
C LYS A 145 4.48 7.35 8.35
N GLU A 146 4.17 8.54 7.86
CA GLU A 146 2.82 8.88 7.36
C GLU A 146 2.51 8.10 6.08
N LYS A 147 3.51 7.81 5.24
CA LYS A 147 3.36 6.94 4.07
C LYS A 147 3.07 5.49 4.48
N LEU A 148 3.74 4.96 5.50
CA LEU A 148 3.45 3.62 6.02
C LEU A 148 2.06 3.56 6.66
N LEU A 149 1.67 4.60 7.40
CA LEU A 149 0.33 4.72 7.97
C LEU A 149 -0.73 4.71 6.86
N LEU A 150 -0.50 5.44 5.76
CA LEU A 150 -1.35 5.43 4.57
C LEU A 150 -1.45 4.04 3.91
N MET A 151 -0.41 3.21 4.02
CA MET A 151 -0.44 1.83 3.53
C MET A 151 -1.07 0.85 4.53
N GLY A 152 -1.62 1.34 5.64
CA GLY A 152 -2.30 0.55 6.67
C GLY A 152 -1.37 -0.13 7.66
N PHE A 153 -0.12 0.31 7.80
CA PHE A 153 0.80 -0.24 8.80
C PHE A 153 0.55 0.36 10.19
N PRO A 154 0.68 -0.43 11.27
CA PRO A 154 0.45 0.00 12.65
C PRO A 154 1.64 0.79 13.22
N VAL A 155 2.05 1.88 12.57
CA VAL A 155 3.23 2.69 12.94
C VAL A 155 2.91 3.79 13.97
N VAL A 156 1.63 3.98 14.28
CA VAL A 156 1.14 4.93 15.30
C VAL A 156 0.47 4.15 16.43
N PRO A 157 0.70 4.48 17.72
CA PRO A 157 0.13 3.74 18.85
C PRO A 157 -1.39 3.56 18.81
N SER A 158 -2.15 4.60 18.47
CA SER A 158 -3.60 4.52 18.37
C SER A 158 -4.07 3.55 17.29
N VAL A 159 -3.37 3.49 16.15
CA VAL A 159 -3.69 2.55 15.07
C VAL A 159 -3.29 1.14 15.43
N ALA A 160 -2.12 0.93 16.04
CA ALA A 160 -1.66 -0.37 16.50
C ALA A 160 -2.62 -0.96 17.55
N MET A 161 -3.06 -0.14 18.51
CA MET A 161 -4.05 -0.49 19.52
C MET A 161 -5.38 -0.91 18.89
N SER A 162 -5.93 -0.12 17.96
CA SER A 162 -7.17 -0.45 17.24
C SER A 162 -7.06 -1.74 16.41
N MET A 163 -5.86 -2.07 15.96
CA MET A 163 -5.58 -3.30 15.22
C MET A 163 -5.28 -4.51 16.12
N GLY A 164 -5.12 -4.31 17.43
CA GLY A 164 -4.75 -5.38 18.37
C GLY A 164 -3.34 -5.93 18.14
N VAL A 165 -2.41 -5.10 17.64
CA VAL A 165 -1.03 -5.50 17.33
C VAL A 165 -0.02 -4.52 17.94
N PRO A 166 1.25 -4.94 18.16
CA PRO A 166 2.30 -4.04 18.59
C PRO A 166 2.58 -2.93 17.55
N VAL A 167 3.08 -1.78 18.04
CA VAL A 167 3.51 -0.69 17.17
C VAL A 167 4.70 -1.14 16.32
N LEU A 168 4.60 -0.96 15.01
CA LEU A 168 5.72 -1.20 14.10
C LEU A 168 6.74 -0.07 14.23
N ALA A 169 7.87 -0.37 14.87
CA ALA A 169 8.97 0.58 14.99
C ALA A 169 9.63 0.84 13.63
N ILE A 170 9.89 2.12 13.33
CA ILE A 170 10.61 2.55 12.13
C ILE A 170 12.03 2.93 12.54
N THR A 171 12.98 2.05 12.24
CA THR A 171 14.42 2.31 12.50
C THR A 171 15.11 3.04 11.35
N ASP A 172 14.62 2.86 10.12
CA ASP A 172 15.17 3.48 8.90
C ASP A 172 14.06 4.15 8.07
N ASN A 173 14.03 5.48 8.11
CA ASN A 173 13.09 6.32 7.37
C ASN A 173 13.20 6.13 5.84
N ARG A 174 14.41 5.92 5.31
CA ARG A 174 14.61 5.76 3.87
C ARG A 174 14.04 4.43 3.40
N ARG A 175 14.35 3.35 4.11
CA ARG A 175 13.79 2.01 3.84
C ARG A 175 12.28 2.01 4.00
N ALA A 176 11.74 2.68 5.02
CA ALA A 176 10.30 2.82 5.24
C ALA A 176 9.59 3.47 4.03
N SER A 177 10.12 4.56 3.47
CA SER A 177 9.51 5.19 2.29
C SER A 177 9.59 4.30 1.06
N TYR A 178 10.67 3.53 0.90
CA TYR A 178 10.80 2.58 -0.21
C TYR A 178 9.81 1.42 -0.10
N VAL A 179 9.64 0.87 1.11
CA VAL A 179 8.65 -0.16 1.41
C VAL A 179 7.24 0.36 1.11
N ALA A 180 6.88 1.56 1.59
CA ALA A 180 5.57 2.15 1.35
C ALA A 180 5.23 2.30 -0.14
N GLY A 181 6.22 2.62 -0.99
CA GLY A 181 6.02 2.76 -2.43
C GLY A 181 5.93 1.45 -3.23
N ASN A 182 6.34 0.31 -2.64
CA ASN A 182 6.36 -0.99 -3.31
C ASN A 182 5.44 -2.04 -2.68
N CYS A 183 4.93 -1.81 -1.47
CA CYS A 183 4.03 -2.73 -0.82
C CYS A 183 2.59 -2.61 -1.36
N MET A 184 1.81 -3.68 -1.19
CA MET A 184 0.36 -3.58 -1.32
C MET A 184 -0.21 -2.97 -0.05
N HIS A 185 -1.31 -2.24 -0.19
CA HIS A 185 -2.03 -1.70 0.97
C HIS A 185 -2.46 -2.85 1.89
N PHE A 186 -2.16 -2.74 3.18
CA PHE A 186 -2.35 -3.82 4.16
C PHE A 186 -3.80 -4.32 4.19
N SER A 187 -4.77 -3.41 4.22
CA SER A 187 -6.20 -3.77 4.18
C SER A 187 -6.62 -4.52 2.92
N CYS A 188 -5.97 -4.29 1.76
CA CYS A 188 -6.25 -5.08 0.56
C CYS A 188 -5.79 -6.52 0.74
N VAL A 189 -4.62 -6.74 1.34
CA VAL A 189 -4.09 -8.08 1.62
C VAL A 189 -4.99 -8.82 2.60
N LEU A 190 -5.39 -8.15 3.70
CA LEU A 190 -6.32 -8.72 4.68
C LEU A 190 -7.67 -9.09 4.08
N LEU A 191 -8.24 -8.23 3.23
CA LEU A 191 -9.52 -8.50 2.58
C LEU A 191 -9.43 -9.74 1.70
N ILE A 192 -8.35 -9.88 0.91
CA ILE A 192 -8.17 -11.06 0.06
C ILE A 192 -7.94 -12.34 0.89
N GLN A 193 -7.16 -12.26 1.97
CA GLN A 193 -6.98 -13.38 2.90
C GLN A 193 -8.31 -13.81 3.54
N PHE A 194 -9.07 -12.84 4.05
CA PHE A 194 -10.41 -13.08 4.62
C PHE A 194 -11.34 -13.76 3.61
N LEU A 195 -11.44 -13.21 2.40
CA LEU A 195 -12.32 -13.77 1.37
C LEU A 195 -11.96 -15.20 1.04
N ALA A 196 -10.67 -15.51 0.97
CA ALA A 196 -10.26 -16.85 0.66
C ALA A 196 -10.47 -17.85 1.81
N LEU A 197 -10.31 -17.43 3.07
CA LEU A 197 -10.66 -18.27 4.23
C LEU A 197 -12.17 -18.53 4.31
N VAL A 198 -13.00 -17.59 3.88
CA VAL A 198 -14.47 -17.72 3.92
C VAL A 198 -15.02 -18.47 2.71
N CYS A 199 -14.50 -18.19 1.51
CA CYS A 199 -15.02 -18.75 0.26
C CYS A 199 -14.56 -20.17 -0.04
N PHE A 200 -13.51 -20.68 0.61
CA PHE A 200 -12.98 -22.00 0.34
C PHE A 200 -12.99 -22.85 1.60
N GLN A 201 -13.34 -24.12 1.43
CA GLN A 201 -13.25 -25.14 2.48
C GLN A 201 -12.44 -26.34 1.97
N PRO A 202 -11.78 -27.09 2.86
CA PRO A 202 -11.18 -28.36 2.48
C PRO A 202 -12.24 -29.28 1.85
N CYS A 203 -11.88 -29.98 0.78
CA CYS A 203 -12.63 -31.16 0.39
C CYS A 203 -12.46 -32.15 1.53
N THR A 204 -13.54 -32.45 2.26
CA THR A 204 -13.55 -33.62 3.13
C THR A 204 -13.08 -34.76 2.25
N PRO A 205 -12.00 -35.50 2.62
CA PRO A 205 -11.72 -36.72 1.89
C PRO A 205 -13.04 -37.47 1.90
N MET A 206 -13.60 -37.74 0.71
CA MET A 206 -14.65 -38.76 0.60
C MET A 206 -14.10 -39.86 1.48
N GLN A 207 -14.80 -40.19 2.57
CA GLN A 207 -14.49 -41.41 3.31
C GLN A 207 -14.46 -42.43 2.19
N ALA A 208 -13.26 -42.81 1.77
CA ALA A 208 -13.07 -43.78 0.73
C ALA A 208 -13.79 -44.95 1.35
N SER A 209 -15.00 -45.18 0.87
CA SER A 209 -15.90 -46.16 1.42
C SER A 209 -15.03 -47.38 1.38
N ARG A 210 -14.58 -47.81 2.55
CA ARG A 210 -13.81 -49.02 2.74
C ARG A 210 -14.79 -50.12 2.41
N SER A 211 -15.12 -50.28 1.13
CA SER A 211 -15.55 -51.52 0.54
C SER A 211 -14.31 -52.40 0.54
N ILE A 212 -13.92 -52.83 1.74
CA ILE A 212 -13.05 -53.97 1.98
C ILE A 212 -13.96 -55.20 1.80
N ALA A 213 -14.53 -55.33 0.61
CA ALA A 213 -15.32 -56.49 0.19
C ALA A 213 -14.85 -57.01 -1.18
N GLY A 214 -13.67 -56.57 -1.64
CA GLY A 214 -13.10 -56.96 -2.93
C GLY A 214 -11.58 -57.04 -2.89
N LEU A 215 -11.02 -57.76 -1.90
CA LEU A 215 -9.70 -58.37 -2.04
C LEU A 215 -9.82 -59.49 -3.08
N GLY A 216 -9.89 -59.11 -4.36
CA GLY A 216 -9.80 -60.00 -5.50
C GLY A 216 -8.61 -59.58 -6.34
N ASN A 217 -7.45 -60.20 -6.06
CA ASN A 217 -6.31 -60.40 -6.94
C ASN A 217 -6.25 -59.49 -8.17
N PHE A 218 -5.58 -58.34 -8.07
CA PHE A 218 -4.98 -57.72 -9.25
C PHE A 218 -3.48 -57.82 -9.12
N LEU A 219 -2.97 -58.74 -9.95
CA LEU A 219 -1.57 -59.05 -10.16
C LEU A 219 -0.76 -57.81 -10.51
N LEU A 220 0.50 -57.91 -10.11
CA LEU A 220 1.65 -57.20 -10.65
C LEU A 220 1.63 -57.23 -12.18
N ASP A 221 1.51 -56.06 -12.81
CA ASP A 221 2.15 -55.81 -14.11
C ASP A 221 3.17 -54.70 -13.90
N SER A 222 4.41 -55.17 -13.76
CA SER A 222 5.63 -54.43 -14.04
C SER A 222 5.74 -54.14 -15.54
N ASP A 223 6.50 -53.10 -15.87
CA ASP A 223 6.83 -52.58 -17.21
C ASP A 223 5.83 -51.50 -17.68
N SER A 224 6.23 -50.28 -18.06
CA SER A 224 7.30 -49.98 -18.99
C SER A 224 7.79 -48.50 -18.93
N GLU A 225 9.04 -48.37 -19.37
CA GLU A 225 9.68 -47.27 -20.13
C GLU A 225 9.83 -45.85 -19.53
N ALA A 226 11.11 -45.50 -19.34
CA ALA A 226 11.62 -44.14 -19.15
C ALA A 226 11.70 -43.40 -20.51
N PRO A 227 11.31 -42.11 -20.59
CA PRO A 227 11.48 -41.35 -21.82
C PRO A 227 12.93 -40.86 -22.00
N GLU A 228 13.47 -41.10 -23.20
CA GLU A 228 14.74 -40.57 -23.69
C GLU A 228 14.74 -39.03 -23.71
N ALA A 229 15.88 -38.45 -23.31
CA ALA A 229 16.14 -37.02 -23.37
C ALA A 229 16.58 -36.64 -24.79
N ASP A 230 15.79 -35.79 -25.44
CA ASP A 230 16.09 -35.22 -26.75
C ASP A 230 16.89 -33.92 -26.54
N GLU A 231 18.21 -33.99 -26.75
CA GLU A 231 19.07 -32.82 -26.91
C GLU A 231 18.87 -32.24 -28.31
N SER A 232 18.21 -31.08 -28.41
CA SER A 232 18.28 -30.26 -29.62
C SER A 232 18.72 -28.84 -29.31
N GLU A 233 19.80 -28.49 -29.99
CA GLU A 233 20.45 -27.20 -30.15
C GLU A 233 19.49 -26.06 -30.50
N LEU A 234 19.84 -24.82 -30.12
CA LEU A 234 19.81 -23.66 -31.03
C LEU A 234 20.42 -22.41 -30.35
N SER A 235 21.62 -22.08 -30.83
CA SER A 235 22.11 -20.77 -31.30
C SER A 235 21.68 -19.48 -30.61
#